data_AF-A0A7W7RA78-F1
#
_entry.id   AF-A0A7W7RA78-F1
#
_cell.length_a   1.000
_cell.length_b   1.000
_cell.length_c   1.000
_cell.angle_alpha   90.00
_cell.angle_beta   90.00
_cell.angle_gamma   90.00
#
_symmetry.space_group_name_H-M   'P 1'
#
loop_
_entity.id
_entity.type
_entity.pdbx_description
1 polymer ?
#
loop_
_entity_poly.entity_id
_entity_poly.type
_entity_poly.pdbx_seq_one_letter_code
_entity_poly.pdbx_strand_id
1 'polypeptide(L)' 'MRDQKTAVDEPLKQVPETPKVPRLPCLRCDELDTRQQTAQAAHDRSALVDFRVLMREHARLARCPRARDVVAAFT' A
#
# COMPACT_ATOMS: atom_id res chain seq x y z
N MET A 1 -13.65 -2.59 50.82
CA MET A 1 -12.48 -2.14 50.05
C MET A 1 -12.72 -2.44 48.58
N ARG A 2 -12.60 -1.39 47.75
CA ARG A 2 -12.33 -1.35 46.29
C ARG A 2 -13.33 -2.00 45.33
N ASP A 3 -14.26 -1.15 44.90
CA ASP A 3 -14.79 -1.05 43.54
C ASP A 3 -13.69 -1.22 42.47
N GLN A 4 -13.96 -1.98 41.41
CA GLN A 4 -13.24 -1.86 40.14
C GLN A 4 -14.24 -1.76 38.99
N LYS A 5 -14.49 -0.48 38.67
CA LYS A 5 -15.08 0.07 37.47
C LYS A 5 -14.04 0.04 36.34
N THR A 6 -14.53 0.20 35.10
CA THR A 6 -13.81 0.50 33.82
C THR A 6 -13.19 -0.73 33.12
N ALA A 7 -13.28 -0.92 31.81
CA ALA A 7 -13.57 0.00 30.72
C ALA A 7 -14.36 -0.70 29.59
N VAL A 8 -15.24 0.07 28.98
CA VAL A 8 -15.81 -0.17 27.66
C VAL A 8 -14.67 -0.08 26.64
N ASP A 9 -14.32 -1.18 25.99
CA ASP A 9 -13.44 -1.14 24.82
C ASP A 9 -14.30 -1.33 23.56
N GLU A 10 -14.50 -0.18 22.94
CA GLU A 10 -15.09 0.14 21.65
C GLU A 10 -15.27 -1.04 20.67
N PRO A 11 -16.48 -1.27 20.11
CA PRO A 11 -16.62 -2.23 19.03
C PRO A 11 -15.83 -1.71 17.83
N LEU A 12 -14.80 -2.47 17.44
CA LEU A 12 -14.05 -2.34 16.19
C LEU A 12 -14.98 -1.87 15.08
N LYS A 13 -14.91 -0.57 14.75
CA LYS A 13 -15.64 -0.01 13.60
C LYS A 13 -15.22 -0.82 12.39
N GLN A 14 -16.16 -1.60 11.85
CA GLN A 14 -16.02 -2.28 10.57
C GLN A 14 -15.69 -1.19 9.54
N VAL A 15 -14.42 -1.16 9.13
CA VAL A 15 -14.00 -0.37 7.98
C VAL A 15 -14.78 -0.93 6.79
N PRO A 16 -15.56 -0.12 6.06
CA PRO A 16 -16.34 -0.63 4.95
C PRO A 16 -15.37 -1.26 3.94
N GLU A 17 -15.49 -2.59 3.77
CA GLU A 17 -14.75 -3.33 2.75
C GLU A 17 -15.21 -2.82 1.41
N THR A 18 -14.47 -1.87 0.85
CA THR A 18 -14.67 -1.42 -0.52
C THR A 18 -14.56 -2.64 -1.43
N PRO A 19 -15.48 -2.81 -2.40
CA PRO A 19 -15.43 -3.95 -3.30
C PRO A 19 -14.07 -3.97 -3.97
N LYS A 20 -13.29 -5.03 -3.70
CA LYS A 20 -11.99 -5.28 -4.34
C LYS A 20 -12.29 -5.58 -5.80
N VAL A 21 -12.37 -4.53 -6.63
CA VAL A 21 -12.35 -4.67 -8.08
C VAL A 21 -11.13 -5.54 -8.40
N PRO A 22 -11.28 -6.72 -9.02
CA PRO A 22 -10.14 -7.56 -9.35
C PRO A 22 -9.28 -6.77 -10.33
N ARG A 23 -8.17 -6.22 -9.81
CA ARG A 23 -7.19 -5.53 -10.64
C ARG A 23 -6.56 -6.59 -11.53
N LEU A 24 -6.59 -6.41 -12.84
CA LEU A 24 -5.87 -7.32 -13.75
C LEU A 24 -4.41 -7.40 -13.29
N PRO A 25 -3.81 -8.61 -13.31
CA PRO A 25 -2.41 -8.77 -12.97
C PRO A 25 -1.57 -7.94 -13.94
N CYS A 26 -0.81 -7.01 -13.38
CA CYS A 26 0.13 -6.19 -14.14
C CYS A 26 1.53 -6.66 -13.75
N LEU A 27 2.16 -7.42 -14.64
CA LEU A 27 3.50 -8.00 -14.40
C LEU A 27 4.52 -6.94 -13.97
N ARG A 28 4.42 -5.73 -14.53
CA ARG A 28 5.30 -4.62 -14.16
C ARG A 28 5.04 -4.10 -12.74
N CYS A 29 3.78 -4.07 -12.28
CA CYS A 29 3.49 -3.75 -10.88
C CYS A 29 4.06 -4.81 -9.94
N ASP A 30 3.92 -6.10 -10.27
CA ASP A 30 4.43 -7.17 -9.42
C ASP A 30 5.97 -7.16 -9.33
N GLU A 31 6.65 -6.85 -10.44
CA GLU A 31 8.09 -6.63 -10.46
C GLU A 31 8.51 -5.44 -9.57
N LEU A 32 7.81 -4.31 -9.68
CA LEU A 32 8.11 -3.11 -8.91
C LEU A 32 7.83 -3.32 -7.41
N ASP A 33 6.76 -4.04 -7.05
CA ASP A 33 6.45 -4.41 -5.67
C ASP A 33 7.54 -5.32 -5.08
N THR A 34 8.05 -6.27 -5.86
CA THR A 34 9.18 -7.13 -5.45
C THR A 34 10.45 -6.30 -5.20
N ARG A 35 10.72 -5.31 -6.05
CA ARG A 35 11.84 -4.37 -5.86
C ARG A 35 11.65 -3.53 -4.60
N GLN A 36 10.44 -3.06 -4.33
CA GLN A 36 10.12 -2.33 -3.11
C GLN A 36 10.37 -3.18 -1.86
N GLN A 37 9.87 -4.42 -1.84
CA GLN A 37 10.04 -5.33 -0.70
C GLN A 37 11.53 -5.62 -0.44
N THR A 38 12.30 -5.86 -1.49
CA THR A 38 13.76 -6.05 -1.40
C THR A 38 14.45 -4.81 -0.84
N ALA A 39 14.10 -3.62 -1.35
CA ALA A 39 14.65 -2.36 -0.88
C ALA A 39 14.29 -2.07 0.59
N GLN A 40 13.08 -2.41 1.03
CA GLN A 40 12.66 -2.31 2.43
C GLN A 40 13.47 -3.25 3.33
N ALA A 41 13.63 -4.52 2.91
CA ALA A 41 14.39 -5.51 3.65
C ALA A 41 15.88 -5.15 3.77
N ALA A 42 16.45 -4.52 2.73
CA ALA A 42 17.81 -4.01 2.73
C ALA A 42 17.96 -2.64 3.43
N HIS A 43 16.85 -2.02 3.87
CA HIS A 43 16.80 -0.64 4.36
C HIS A 43 17.42 0.39 3.38
N ASP A 44 17.38 0.10 2.07
CA ASP A 44 17.94 0.95 1.02
C ASP A 44 16.96 2.07 0.65
N ARG A 45 17.23 3.26 1.20
CA ARG A 45 16.39 4.45 0.95
C ARG A 45 16.45 4.92 -0.50
N SER A 46 17.58 4.76 -1.19
CA SER A 46 17.74 5.19 -2.58
C SER A 46 16.88 4.33 -3.49
N ALA A 47 16.93 3.01 -3.31
CA ALA A 47 16.10 2.07 -4.07
C ALA A 47 14.58 2.28 -3.83
N LEU A 48 14.18 2.71 -2.63
CA LEU A 48 12.78 3.07 -2.37
C LEU A 48 12.34 4.34 -3.10
N VAL A 49 13.23 5.33 -3.24
CA VAL A 49 12.97 6.52 -4.04
C VAL A 49 12.86 6.16 -5.51
N ASP A 50 13.79 5.34 -6.02
CA ASP A 50 13.75 4.85 -7.40
C ASP A 50 12.46 4.09 -7.70
N PHE A 51 12.02 3.21 -6.79
CA PHE A 51 10.73 2.54 -6.91
C PHE A 51 9.56 3.53 -7.03
N ARG A 52 9.52 4.60 -6.23
CA ARG A 52 8.45 5.62 -6.31
C ARG A 52 8.46 6.32 -7.67
N VAL A 53 9.64 6.64 -8.20
CA VAL A 53 9.79 7.25 -9.53
C VAL A 53 9.28 6.29 -10.62
N LEU A 54 9.73 5.03 -10.58
CA LEU A 54 9.34 4.00 -11.54
C LEU A 54 7.83 3.71 -11.50
N MET A 55 7.21 3.68 -10.31
CA MET A 55 5.75 3.51 -10.18
C MET A 55 4.97 4.70 -10.74
N ARG A 56 5.45 5.93 -10.52
CA ARG A 56 4.83 7.14 -11.11
C ARG A 56 4.90 7.13 -12.63
N GLU A 57 6.04 6.76 -13.19
CA GLU A 57 6.23 6.65 -14.63
C GLU A 57 5.32 5.54 -15.21
N HIS A 58 5.31 4.37 -14.59
CA HIS A 58 4.47 3.27 -15.02
C HIS A 58 2.98 3.64 -14.99
N ALA A 59 2.52 4.33 -13.95
CA ALA A 59 1.14 4.83 -13.85
C ALA A 59 0.77 5.80 -14.98
N ARG A 60 1.73 6.65 -15.41
CA ARG A 60 1.54 7.60 -16.52
C ARG A 60 1.51 6.92 -17.88
N LEU A 61 2.48 6.07 -18.17
CA LEU A 61 2.66 5.46 -19.49
C LEU A 61 1.67 4.33 -19.76
N ALA A 62 1.50 3.41 -18.80
CA ALA A 62 0.67 2.22 -19.00
C ALA A 62 -0.82 2.46 -18.68
N ARG A 63 -1.18 3.66 -18.18
CA ARG A 63 -2.53 3.98 -17.65
C ARG A 63 -3.05 2.91 -16.68
N CYS A 64 -2.13 2.22 -15.98
CA CYS A 64 -2.45 1.09 -15.13
C CYS A 64 -3.16 1.58 -13.87
N PRO A 65 -4.41 1.12 -13.59
CA PRO A 65 -5.17 1.59 -12.43
C PRO A 65 -4.48 1.23 -11.12
N ARG A 66 -3.92 0.00 -11.02
CA ARG A 66 -3.13 -0.41 -9.84
C ARG A 66 -1.99 0.54 -9.55
N ALA A 67 -1.23 0.92 -10.58
CA ALA A 67 -0.09 1.80 -10.43
C ALA A 67 -0.51 3.20 -9.98
N ARG A 68 -1.63 3.71 -10.49
CA ARG A 68 -2.19 5.01 -10.05
C ARG A 68 -2.59 4.97 -8.57
N ASP A 69 -3.21 3.89 -8.14
CA ASP A 69 -3.63 3.73 -6.73
C ASP A 69 -2.42 3.63 -5.79
N VAL A 70 -1.38 2.89 -6.19
CA VAL A 70 -0.13 2.82 -5.43
C VAL A 70 0.57 4.17 -5.38
N VAL A 71 0.58 4.93 -6.48
CA VAL A 71 1.14 6.29 -6.52
C VAL A 71 0.37 7.23 -5.60
N ALA A 72 -0.95 7.14 -5.56
CA ALA A 72 -1.80 7.94 -4.67
C ALA A 72 -1.54 7.65 -3.19
N ALA A 73 -1.10 6.45 -2.84
CA ALA A 73 -0.72 6.10 -1.47
C ALA A 73 0.61 6.71 -1.00
N PHE A 74 1.41 7.30 -1.90
CA PHE A 74 2.67 7.97 -1.55
C PHE A 74 2.55 9.48 -1.35
N THR A 75 1.42 10.07 -1.72
CA THR A 75 1.11 11.51 -1.58
C THR A 75 0.33 11.78 -0.31
#